data_AF-A0A536UL32-F1
#
_entry.id   AF-A0A536UL32-F1
#
_cell.length_a   1.000
_cell.length_b   1.000
_cell.length_c   1.000
_cell.angle_alpha   90.00
_cell.angle_beta   90.00
_cell.angle_gamma   90.00
#
_symmetry.space_group_name_H-M   'P 1'
#
loop_
_entity.id
_entity.type
_entity.pdbx_description
1 polymer ?
#
loop_
_entity_poly.entity_id
_entity_poly.type
_entity_poly.pdbx_seq_one_letter_code
_entity_poly.pdbx_strand_id
1 'polypeptide(L)'
;MDRGRTFFHLSYGYAFGAAARLAMATYLHSLGREKVGFTILGRKPDGSPAYVRGVRGAIERNVMRYYFALVAYLSSRNLPPHEQLEVRLRDWFAFTERHSLQLHELEQNEYLDMKRRQYQQGNSR
;
A
#
# COMPACT_ATOMS: atom_id res chain seq x y z
N MET A 1 12.59 21.25 -9.11
CA MET A 1 12.44 20.12 -10.06
C MET A 1 13.53 19.09 -9.73
N ASP A 2 13.23 18.07 -8.92
CA ASP A 2 14.17 16.97 -8.69
C ASP A 2 13.76 15.81 -9.59
N ARG A 3 14.49 15.64 -10.70
CA ARG A 3 14.24 14.63 -11.73
C ARG A 3 14.74 13.27 -11.22
N GLY A 4 13.82 12.33 -11.03
CA GLY A 4 14.04 10.90 -11.19
C GLY A 4 15.23 10.28 -10.46
N ARG A 5 15.24 10.29 -9.13
CA ARG A 5 16.14 9.43 -8.36
C ARG A 5 15.43 8.11 -8.06
N THR A 6 15.84 7.04 -8.73
CA THR A 6 15.42 5.68 -8.36
C THR A 6 16.07 5.34 -7.02
N PHE A 7 15.29 5.35 -5.93
CA PHE A 7 15.79 5.05 -4.59
C PHE A 7 16.03 3.54 -4.39
N PHE A 8 15.30 2.68 -5.12
CA PHE A 8 15.44 1.23 -5.06
C PHE A 8 15.02 0.60 -6.40
N HIS A 9 15.82 -0.32 -6.94
CA HIS A 9 15.49 -1.11 -8.13
C HIS A 9 15.48 -2.59 -7.74
N LEU A 10 14.31 -3.24 -7.85
CA LEU A 10 14.11 -4.63 -7.48
C LEU A 10 13.63 -5.43 -8.70
N SER A 11 14.36 -6.48 -9.05
CA SER A 11 13.93 -7.47 -10.02
C SER A 11 13.48 -8.73 -9.28
N TYR A 12 12.26 -9.19 -9.54
CA TYR A 12 11.70 -10.38 -8.93
C TYR A 12 10.89 -11.18 -9.97
N GLY A 13 11.00 -12.51 -9.93
CA GLY A 13 10.21 -13.42 -10.77
C GLY A 13 9.28 -14.29 -9.93
N TYR A 14 7.98 -14.30 -10.26
CA TYR A 14 7.00 -15.22 -9.67
C TYR A 14 6.63 -16.31 -10.68
N ALA A 15 6.78 -17.58 -10.30
CA ALA A 15 6.14 -18.70 -10.97
C ALA A 15 4.91 -19.13 -10.16
N PHE A 16 3.71 -18.87 -10.67
CA PHE A 16 2.47 -19.36 -10.07
C PHE A 16 2.10 -20.72 -10.66
N GLY A 17 1.67 -21.67 -9.83
CA GLY A 17 0.97 -22.87 -10.31
C GLY A 17 -0.41 -22.53 -10.90
N ALA A 18 -1.03 -23.45 -11.64
CA ALA A 18 -2.34 -23.22 -12.28
C ALA A 18 -3.43 -22.82 -11.28
N ALA A 19 -3.51 -23.50 -10.12
CA ALA A 19 -4.48 -23.19 -9.07
C ALA A 19 -4.28 -21.77 -8.48
N ALA A 20 -3.02 -21.37 -8.26
CA ALA A 20 -2.70 -20.03 -7.77
C ALA A 20 -3.07 -18.94 -8.79
N ARG A 21 -2.88 -19.19 -10.09
CA ARG A 21 -3.32 -18.27 -11.15
C ARG A 21 -4.85 -18.11 -11.16
N LEU A 22 -5.59 -19.21 -11.02
CA LEU A 22 -7.05 -19.17 -10.97
C LEU A 22 -7.54 -18.36 -9.76
N ALA A 23 -7.02 -18.64 -8.56
CA ALA A 23 -7.38 -17.90 -7.36
C ALA A 23 -7.08 -16.40 -7.48
N MET A 24 -5.92 -16.05 -8.03
CA MET A 24 -5.54 -14.65 -8.28
C MET A 24 -6.47 -13.97 -9.29
N ALA A 25 -6.84 -14.66 -10.36
CA ALA A 25 -7.80 -14.14 -11.34
C ALA A 25 -9.15 -13.86 -10.69
N THR A 26 -9.68 -14.78 -9.88
CA THR A 26 -10.94 -14.60 -9.15
C THR A 26 -10.89 -13.40 -8.21
N TYR A 27 -9.80 -13.24 -7.44
CA TYR A 27 -9.60 -12.07 -6.56
C TYR A 27 -9.56 -10.75 -7.34
N LEU A 28 -8.79 -10.71 -8.43
CA LEU A 28 -8.66 -9.50 -9.27
C LEU A 28 -9.94 -9.19 -10.05
N HIS A 29 -10.81 -10.17 -10.27
CA HIS A 29 -12.11 -9.95 -10.89
C HIS A 29 -13.17 -9.45 -9.89
N SER A 30 -12.91 -9.57 -8.59
CA SER A 30 -13.81 -9.18 -7.50
C SER A 30 -13.23 -7.97 -6.75
N LEU A 31 -12.66 -8.18 -5.56
CA LEU A 31 -12.18 -7.14 -4.65
C LEU A 31 -11.00 -6.33 -5.22
N GLY A 32 -10.28 -6.91 -6.18
CA GLY A 32 -9.15 -6.27 -6.86
C GLY A 32 -9.50 -5.51 -8.14
N ARG A 33 -10.75 -5.57 -8.63
CA ARG A 33 -11.10 -5.12 -10.00
C ARG A 33 -10.79 -3.65 -10.24
N GLU A 34 -11.15 -2.80 -9.29
CA GLU A 34 -10.99 -1.36 -9.42
C GLU A 34 -9.60 -0.89 -9.01
N LYS A 35 -8.86 -1.74 -8.29
CA LYS A 35 -7.56 -1.42 -7.73
C LYS A 35 -6.51 -1.21 -8.84
N VAL A 36 -5.80 -0.08 -8.74
CA VAL A 36 -4.71 0.30 -9.64
C VAL A 36 -3.38 0.40 -8.90
N GLY A 37 -2.28 0.21 -9.62
CA GLY A 37 -0.92 0.52 -9.18
C GLY A 37 -0.54 1.97 -9.47
N PHE A 38 0.77 2.24 -9.46
CA PHE A 38 1.38 3.56 -9.60
C PHE A 38 1.94 3.80 -11.01
N THR A 39 2.38 2.74 -11.70
CA THR A 39 2.93 2.87 -13.06
C THR A 39 1.85 3.33 -14.04
N ILE A 40 2.16 4.37 -14.81
CA ILE A 40 1.32 4.88 -15.92
C ILE A 40 1.74 4.15 -17.20
N LEU A 41 0.81 3.41 -17.80
CA LEU A 41 1.02 2.69 -19.07
C LEU A 41 0.69 3.55 -20.31
N GLY A 42 0.02 4.68 -20.11
CA GLY A 42 -0.41 5.58 -21.17
C GLY A 42 -1.48 6.55 -20.69
N ARG A 43 -2.28 7.06 -21.63
CA ARG A 43 -3.46 7.89 -21.33
C ARG A 43 -4.73 7.22 -21.86
N LYS A 44 -5.83 7.42 -21.14
CA LYS A 44 -7.17 7.02 -21.57
C LYS A 44 -7.72 8.01 -22.61
N PRO A 45 -8.84 7.69 -23.28
CA PRO A 45 -9.47 8.60 -24.25
C PRO A 45 -9.85 9.97 -23.68
N ASP A 46 -10.15 10.06 -22.39
CA ASP A 46 -10.45 11.30 -21.66
C ASP A 46 -9.18 12.10 -21.27
N GLY A 47 -7.99 11.64 -21.65
CA GLY A 47 -6.71 12.26 -21.31
C GLY A 47 -6.18 11.90 -19.91
N SER A 48 -6.93 11.19 -19.08
CA SER A 48 -6.50 10.77 -17.74
C SER A 48 -5.44 9.65 -17.80
N PRO A 49 -4.57 9.50 -16.79
CA PRO A 49 -3.57 8.44 -16.78
C PRO A 49 -4.19 7.03 -16.77
N ALA A 50 -3.66 6.14 -17.61
CA ALA A 50 -3.98 4.72 -17.58
C ALA A 50 -2.99 3.99 -16.66
N TYR A 51 -3.38 3.81 -15.40
CA TYR A 51 -2.56 3.09 -14.42
C TYR A 51 -2.54 1.58 -14.66
N VAL A 52 -1.44 0.94 -14.27
CA VAL A 52 -1.30 -0.51 -14.29
C VAL A 52 -2.31 -1.18 -13.36
N ARG A 53 -2.81 -2.35 -13.77
CA ARG A 53 -3.82 -3.15 -13.07
C ARG A 53 -3.35 -4.59 -12.89
N GLY A 54 -4.22 -5.41 -12.29
CA GLY A 54 -3.99 -6.84 -12.10
C GLY A 54 -2.83 -7.12 -11.14
N VAL A 55 -2.11 -8.21 -11.38
CA VAL A 55 -1.03 -8.68 -10.48
C VAL A 55 0.05 -7.62 -10.29
N ARG A 56 0.48 -6.93 -11.36
CA ARG A 56 1.51 -5.89 -11.26
C ARG A 56 1.04 -4.71 -10.42
N GLY A 57 -0.21 -4.26 -10.61
CA GLY A 57 -0.80 -3.22 -9.76
C GLY A 57 -0.91 -3.63 -8.29
N ALA A 58 -1.32 -4.88 -8.02
CA ALA A 58 -1.39 -5.41 -6.66
C ALA A 58 -0.01 -5.45 -5.97
N ILE A 59 1.05 -5.82 -6.71
CA ILE A 59 2.43 -5.80 -6.21
C ILE A 59 2.86 -4.37 -5.88
N GLU A 60 2.68 -3.42 -6.80
CA GLU A 60 3.06 -2.01 -6.58
C GLU A 60 2.36 -1.42 -5.36
N ARG A 61 1.07 -1.70 -5.16
CA ARG A 61 0.33 -1.30 -3.96
C ARG A 61 0.97 -1.83 -2.69
N ASN A 62 1.30 -3.12 -2.64
CA ASN A 62 1.94 -3.72 -1.48
C ASN A 62 3.31 -3.12 -1.20
N VAL A 63 4.15 -2.95 -2.24
CA VAL A 63 5.47 -2.33 -2.12
C VAL A 63 5.34 -0.94 -1.48
N MET A 64 4.43 -0.10 -1.98
CA MET A 64 4.25 1.25 -1.46
C MET A 64 3.71 1.25 -0.02
N ARG A 65 2.78 0.34 0.32
CA ARG A 65 2.27 0.21 1.71
C ARG A 65 3.37 -0.16 2.70
N TYR A 66 4.28 -1.06 2.33
CA TYR A 66 5.43 -1.42 3.17
C TYR A 66 6.46 -0.31 3.25
N TYR A 67 6.73 0.36 2.13
CA TYR A 67 7.59 1.54 2.12
C TYR A 67 7.08 2.61 3.09
N PHE A 68 5.80 2.96 3.03
CA PHE A 68 5.21 3.94 3.96
C PHE A 68 5.21 3.46 5.41
N ALA A 69 5.04 2.16 5.65
CA ALA A 69 5.15 1.60 7.01
C ALA A 69 6.55 1.80 7.58
N LEU A 70 7.58 1.58 6.77
CA LEU A 70 8.97 1.83 7.15
C LEU A 70 9.21 3.33 7.41
N VAL A 71 8.74 4.21 6.53
CA VAL A 71 8.88 5.67 6.70
C VAL A 71 8.20 6.15 7.98
N ALA A 72 6.96 5.74 8.24
CA ALA A 72 6.22 6.11 9.44
C ALA A 72 6.90 5.59 10.72
N TYR A 73 7.41 4.35 10.69
CA TYR A 73 8.16 3.77 11.80
C TYR A 73 9.45 4.56 12.09
N LEU A 74 10.26 4.84 11.06
CA LEU A 74 11.52 5.56 11.21
C LEU A 74 11.28 7.01 11.69
N SER A 75 10.20 7.65 11.23
CA SER A 75 9.84 9.02 11.62
C SER A 75 9.43 9.12 13.09
N SER A 76 8.76 8.09 13.64
CA SER A 76 8.32 8.10 15.05
C SER A 76 9.34 7.50 16.02
N ARG A 77 10.45 6.91 15.53
CA ARG A 77 11.41 6.13 16.34
C ARG A 77 12.04 6.90 17.49
N ASN A 78 12.26 8.20 17.33
CA ASN A 78 12.93 9.04 18.33
C ASN A 78 11.96 9.75 19.30
N LEU A 79 10.65 9.53 19.15
CA LEU A 79 9.65 10.07 20.06
C LEU A 79 9.61 9.27 21.37
N PRO A 80 9.06 9.85 22.47
CA PRO A 80 8.80 9.11 23.70
C PRO A 80 8.01 7.82 23.41
N PRO A 81 8.35 6.66 24.02
CA PRO A 81 7.74 5.36 23.68
C PRO A 81 6.21 5.35 23.66
N HIS A 82 5.57 6.11 24.54
CA HIS A 82 4.11 6.21 24.65
C HIS A 82 3.43 6.95 23.48
N GLU A 83 4.18 7.79 22.75
CA GLU A 83 3.65 8.54 21.59
C GLU A 83 3.91 7.82 20.26
N GLN A 84 4.93 6.96 20.20
CA GLN A 84 5.44 6.41 18.93
C GLN A 84 4.39 5.67 18.10
N LEU A 85 3.49 4.92 18.76
CA LEU A 85 2.46 4.11 18.11
C LEU A 85 1.42 4.99 17.43
N GLU A 86 0.86 5.96 18.15
CA GLU A 86 -0.18 6.83 17.60
C GLU A 86 0.34 7.66 16.44
N VAL A 87 1.56 8.18 16.56
CA VAL A 87 2.19 8.95 15.48
C VAL A 87 2.41 8.08 14.24
N ARG A 88 3.01 6.89 14.36
CA ARG A 88 3.24 6.05 13.16
C ARG A 88 1.95 5.59 12.47
N LEU A 89 0.89 5.33 13.23
CA LEU A 89 -0.39 4.93 12.64
C LEU A 89 -1.01 6.10 11.86
N ARG A 90 -1.00 7.30 12.44
CA ARG A 90 -1.50 8.51 11.77
C ARG A 90 -0.67 8.87 10.54
N ASP A 91 0.65 8.80 10.65
CA ASP A 91 1.55 9.10 9.52
C ASP A 91 1.38 8.10 8.38
N TRP A 92 1.33 6.80 8.70
CA TRP A 92 1.07 5.77 7.67
C TRP A 92 -0.25 6.03 6.94
N PHE A 93 -1.32 6.31 7.69
CA PHE A 93 -2.62 6.64 7.10
C PHE A 93 -2.53 7.88 6.22
N ALA A 94 -1.89 8.96 6.70
CA ALA A 94 -1.71 10.17 5.91
C ALA A 94 -0.92 9.91 4.61
N PHE A 95 0.08 9.02 4.62
CA PHE A 95 0.80 8.65 3.41
C PHE A 95 -0.07 7.86 2.43
N THR A 96 -0.93 6.96 2.90
CA THR A 96 -1.84 6.23 2.00
C THR A 96 -2.90 7.14 1.40
N GLU A 97 -3.42 8.10 2.16
CA GLU A 97 -4.45 9.03 1.69
C GLU A 97 -3.94 10.04 0.65
N ARG A 98 -2.65 10.41 0.70
CA ARG A 98 -2.01 11.17 -0.39
C ARG A 98 -2.02 10.42 -1.73
N HIS A 99 -2.22 9.10 -1.70
CA HIS A 99 -2.33 8.22 -2.85
C HIS A 99 -3.67 7.45 -2.83
N SER A 100 -4.77 8.13 -2.49
CA SER A 100 -6.07 7.51 -2.22
C SER A 100 -6.57 6.63 -3.37
N LEU A 101 -6.40 7.05 -4.64
CA LEU A 101 -6.74 6.23 -5.82
C LEU A 101 -6.06 4.85 -5.80
N GLN A 102 -4.82 4.79 -5.33
CA GLN A 102 -4.02 3.56 -5.27
C GLN A 102 -4.15 2.84 -3.93
N LEU A 103 -4.35 3.52 -2.80
CA LEU A 103 -4.09 2.92 -1.48
C LEU A 103 -5.21 3.10 -0.45
N HIS A 104 -6.23 3.90 -0.73
CA HIS A 104 -7.35 4.04 0.19
C HIS A 104 -8.11 2.70 0.30
N GLU A 105 -8.42 2.33 1.53
CA GLU A 105 -9.17 1.09 1.86
C GLU A 105 -10.22 1.32 2.95
N LEU A 106 -9.93 2.14 3.97
CA LEU A 106 -10.78 2.36 5.14
C LEU A 106 -10.76 3.83 5.53
N GLU A 107 -11.80 4.27 6.23
CA GLU A 107 -11.83 5.58 6.87
C GLU A 107 -10.83 5.66 8.04
N GLN A 108 -10.39 6.87 8.36
CA GLN A 108 -9.30 7.08 9.33
C GLN A 108 -9.58 6.45 10.69
N ASN A 109 -10.76 6.70 11.25
CA ASN A 109 -11.12 6.19 12.57
C ASN A 109 -11.20 4.66 12.58
N GLU A 110 -11.79 4.07 11.53
CA GLU A 110 -11.88 2.62 11.38
C GLU A 110 -10.48 1.98 11.31
N TYR A 111 -9.59 2.56 10.51
CA TYR A 111 -8.20 2.13 10.41
C TYR A 111 -7.47 2.20 11.77
N LEU A 112 -7.54 3.35 12.45
CA LEU A 112 -6.83 3.57 13.71
C LEU A 112 -7.32 2.61 14.80
N ASP A 113 -8.64 2.45 14.94
CA ASP A 113 -9.23 1.58 15.94
C ASP A 113 -8.91 0.11 15.69
N MET A 114 -8.97 -0.33 14.42
CA MET A 114 -8.53 -1.67 14.04
C MET A 114 -7.06 -1.91 14.43
N LYS A 115 -6.17 -0.96 14.13
CA LYS A 115 -4.73 -1.13 14.38
C LYS A 115 -4.36 -1.10 15.85
N ARG A 116 -5.02 -0.24 16.65
CA ARG A 116 -4.86 -0.24 18.12
C ARG A 116 -5.26 -1.58 18.73
N ARG A 117 -6.39 -2.16 18.32
CA ARG A 117 -6.83 -3.48 18.77
C ARG A 117 -5.83 -4.58 18.39
N GLN A 118 -5.35 -4.57 17.14
CA GLN A 118 -4.35 -5.53 16.66
C GLN A 118 -3.04 -5.42 17.44
N TYR A 119 -2.58 -4.20 17.76
CA TYR A 119 -1.38 -3.99 18.55
C TYR A 119 -1.53 -4.53 19.98
N GLN A 120 -2.65 -4.23 20.65
CA GLN A 120 -2.93 -4.73 21.99
C GLN A 120 -2.97 -6.26 22.03
N GLN A 121 -3.64 -6.90 21.06
CA GLN A 121 -3.69 -8.36 20.97
C GLN A 121 -2.32 -9.00 20.71
N GLY A 122 -1.48 -8.35 19.90
CA GLY A 122 -0.13 -8.82 19.59
C GLY A 122 0.86 -8.69 20.77
N ASN A 123 0.65 -7.72 21.66
CA ASN A 123 1.49 -7.48 22.83
C ASN A 123 1.07 -8.29 24.07
N SER A 124 -0.10 -8.94 24.03
CA SER A 124 -0.63 -9.82 25.08
C SER A 124 -0.24 -11.29 24.89
N ARG A 125 0.62 -11.60 23.91
CA ARG A 125 1.21 -12.93 23.68
C ARG A 125 2.68 -12.90 24.05
#